data_AF-F0X093-F1
#
_entry.id   AF-F0X093-F1
#
_cell.length_a   1.000
_cell.length_b   1.000
_cell.length_c   1.000
_cell.angle_alpha   90.00
_cell.angle_beta   90.00
_cell.angle_gamma   90.00
#
_symmetry.space_group_name_H-M   'P 1'
#
loop_
_entity.id
_entity.type
_entity.pdbx_description
1 polymer ?
#
loop_
_entity_poly.entity_id
_entity_poly.type
_entity_poly.pdbx_seq_one_letter_code
_entity_poly.pdbx_strand_id
1 'polypeptide(L)'
;MNDALVMKGEETGKIGRLFGSVQELKANMEKIQLSVFGEMPFLFAYAASNSWVQFWVIDRSLGIRPISSKLELNDLDGRIRCVFSSINICRILYHYPFLLARTVLPMYREMPRNNGSITLYEDYVLKKLEYDPNDFDAVIAIYDAIRKNQIESAIICEYDRSKRTFKLQPVGFKRIPAVIRSWDIRWANISCLRENSYFLIDYESAGRDGDSTPEELLESSALDPSVVSDAKHVYRSCNDMYQFGNLIRSTSDPSLSQLKEGLKNTNAGERYTAEQALGFLINLQNAMTQSDSIAT
;
A
#
# COMPACT_ATOMS: atom_id res chain seq x y z
N MET A 1 2.84 -1.76 -1.81
CA MET A 1 2.16 -0.64 -1.12
C MET A 1 3.02 0.59 -1.33
N ASN A 2 2.48 1.73 -1.74
CA ASN A 2 3.29 2.92 -2.02
C ASN A 2 2.93 4.03 -1.03
N ASP A 3 3.93 4.48 -0.29
CA ASP A 3 3.99 5.77 0.41
C ASP A 3 2.85 6.09 1.41
N ALA A 4 2.37 5.06 2.15
CA ALA A 4 1.43 5.22 3.26
C ALA A 4 2.08 4.80 4.60
N LEU A 5 1.87 5.59 5.67
CA LEU A 5 2.34 5.26 7.02
C LEU A 5 1.45 4.16 7.63
N VAL A 6 1.88 2.91 7.50
CA VAL A 6 1.14 1.74 8.00
C VAL A 6 1.46 1.36 9.45
N MET A 7 2.66 1.73 9.94
CA MET A 7 3.14 1.41 11.28
C MET A 7 4.21 2.42 11.71
N LYS A 8 4.26 2.80 13.00
CA LYS A 8 5.36 3.61 13.57
C LYS A 8 6.03 2.89 14.74
N GLY A 9 7.34 3.07 14.90
CA GLY A 9 8.13 2.41 15.93
C GLY A 9 9.02 3.39 16.67
N GLU A 10 9.33 3.07 17.94
CA GLU A 10 10.37 3.75 18.72
C GLU A 10 11.28 2.70 19.37
N GLU A 11 12.59 2.89 19.28
CA GLU A 11 13.61 1.96 19.78
C GLU A 11 14.57 2.66 20.75
N THR A 12 14.89 2.02 21.88
CA THR A 12 15.94 2.50 22.79
C THR A 12 16.95 1.42 23.16
N GLY A 13 18.23 1.61 22.80
CA GLY A 13 19.35 0.70 23.15
C GLY A 13 19.77 0.70 24.62
N LYS A 14 18.90 1.11 25.56
CA LYS A 14 19.20 1.22 26.99
C LYS A 14 18.44 0.14 27.78
N ILE A 15 19.19 -0.83 28.31
CA ILE A 15 18.69 -2.01 29.03
C ILE A 15 17.63 -1.63 30.08
N GLY A 16 16.53 -2.39 30.10
CA GLY A 16 15.46 -2.26 31.09
C GLY A 16 14.45 -1.13 30.84
N ARG A 17 14.57 -0.36 29.74
CA ARG A 17 13.75 0.85 29.50
C ARG A 17 12.68 0.72 28.41
N LEU A 18 12.04 -0.45 28.24
CA LEU A 18 10.86 -0.57 27.36
C LEU A 18 9.74 0.42 27.75
N PHE A 19 9.60 0.75 29.04
CA PHE A 19 8.70 1.81 29.49
C PHE A 19 9.08 3.20 28.94
N GLY A 20 10.39 3.47 28.76
CA GLY A 20 10.88 4.68 28.11
C GLY A 20 10.42 4.76 26.66
N SER A 21 10.73 3.74 25.85
CA SER A 21 10.29 3.65 24.45
C SER A 21 8.76 3.79 24.31
N VAL A 22 7.97 3.25 25.25
CA VAL A 22 6.50 3.39 25.26
C VAL A 22 6.03 4.82 25.61
N GLN A 23 6.73 5.56 26.47
CA GLN A 23 6.38 6.96 26.76
C GLN A 23 6.83 7.90 25.64
N GLU A 24 7.97 7.62 25.00
CA GLU A 24 8.46 8.35 23.83
C GLU A 24 7.53 8.15 22.64
N LEU A 25 7.08 6.90 22.41
CA LEU A 25 6.02 6.59 21.45
C LEU A 25 4.75 7.40 21.73
N LYS A 26 4.24 7.41 22.96
CA LYS A 26 3.07 8.23 23.33
C LYS A 26 3.26 9.72 23.01
N ALA A 27 4.37 10.31 23.45
CA ALA A 27 4.68 11.73 23.24
C ALA A 27 4.87 12.09 21.74
N ASN A 28 5.18 11.13 20.88
CA ASN A 28 5.23 11.31 19.43
C ASN A 28 3.85 11.09 18.77
N MET A 29 3.05 10.14 19.25
CA MET A 29 1.71 9.87 18.71
C MET A 29 0.68 10.94 19.08
N GLU A 30 0.83 11.62 20.22
CA GLU A 30 0.01 12.80 20.60
C GLU A 30 0.09 13.95 19.57
N LYS A 31 1.11 13.93 18.70
CA LYS A 31 1.35 14.91 17.63
C LYS A 31 0.97 14.40 16.23
N ILE A 32 0.55 13.14 16.09
CA ILE A 32 0.23 12.54 14.79
C ILE A 32 -1.10 13.07 14.24
N GLN A 33 -1.12 13.38 12.95
CA GLN A 33 -2.27 14.02 12.30
C GLN A 33 -3.28 12.97 11.80
N LEU A 34 -4.56 13.14 12.13
CA LEU A 34 -5.58 12.07 12.03
C LEU A 34 -5.87 11.50 10.63
N SER A 35 -5.28 12.02 9.53
CA SER A 35 -5.42 11.40 8.20
C SER A 35 -4.27 10.50 7.75
N VAL A 36 -3.17 10.33 8.51
CA VAL A 36 -2.26 9.18 8.21
C VAL A 36 -2.94 7.83 8.45
N PHE A 37 -4.00 7.81 9.27
CA PHE A 37 -4.93 6.68 9.41
C PHE A 37 -5.70 6.38 8.11
N GLY A 38 -5.90 7.34 7.21
CA GLY A 38 -6.89 7.23 6.14
C GLY A 38 -8.30 7.05 6.69
N GLU A 39 -8.95 5.94 6.33
CA GLU A 39 -10.21 5.47 6.90
C GLU A 39 -10.04 4.38 7.98
N MET A 40 -8.80 3.96 8.30
CA MET A 40 -8.56 3.00 9.38
C MET A 40 -9.07 3.51 10.73
N PRO A 41 -9.68 2.64 11.57
CA PRO A 41 -10.07 2.99 12.94
C PRO A 41 -8.88 3.07 13.92
N PHE A 42 -7.72 2.56 13.53
CA PHE A 42 -6.48 2.60 14.32
C PHE A 42 -5.22 2.57 13.43
N LEU A 43 -4.11 3.09 13.95
CA LEU A 43 -2.76 2.82 13.45
C LEU A 43 -2.06 1.78 14.33
N PHE A 44 -1.19 0.96 13.73
CA PHE A 44 -0.33 0.05 14.47
C PHE A 44 0.97 0.72 14.89
N ALA A 45 1.51 0.29 16.02
CA ALA A 45 2.81 0.72 16.49
C ALA A 45 3.58 -0.37 17.22
N TYR A 46 4.89 -0.18 17.40
CA TYR A 46 5.70 -0.99 18.29
C TYR A 46 6.62 -0.12 19.15
N ALA A 47 6.98 -0.65 20.32
CA ALA A 47 8.05 -0.11 21.15
C ALA A 47 9.09 -1.21 21.36
N ALA A 48 10.35 -0.88 21.13
CA ALA A 48 11.50 -1.79 21.29
C ALA A 48 12.50 -1.23 22.30
N SER A 49 13.14 -2.11 23.09
CA SER A 49 14.23 -1.72 23.99
C SER A 49 15.15 -2.90 24.28
N ASN A 50 16.38 -2.83 23.77
CA ASN A 50 17.30 -3.97 23.69
C ASN A 50 16.60 -5.18 23.04
N SER A 51 16.46 -6.29 23.76
CA SER A 51 15.79 -7.50 23.31
C SER A 51 14.27 -7.53 23.49
N TRP A 52 13.68 -6.52 24.14
CA TRP A 52 12.24 -6.51 24.42
C TRP A 52 11.45 -5.75 23.35
N VAL A 53 10.36 -6.35 22.87
CA VAL A 53 9.40 -5.73 21.94
C VAL A 53 7.98 -5.83 22.51
N GLN A 54 7.15 -4.81 22.27
CA GLN A 54 5.71 -4.88 22.48
C GLN A 54 4.96 -4.11 21.38
N PHE A 55 3.87 -4.70 20.88
CA PHE A 55 3.00 -4.12 19.85
C PHE A 55 1.81 -3.40 20.46
N TRP A 56 1.41 -2.31 19.82
CA TRP A 56 0.39 -1.37 20.26
C TRP A 56 -0.52 -0.98 19.10
N VAL A 57 -1.72 -0.48 19.42
CA VAL A 57 -2.55 0.30 18.51
C VAL A 57 -2.82 1.67 19.09
N ILE A 58 -2.98 2.63 18.20
CA ILE A 58 -3.43 4.00 18.46
C ILE A 58 -4.81 4.12 17.83
N ASP A 59 -5.86 4.34 18.62
CA ASP A 59 -7.20 4.61 18.08
C ASP A 59 -7.34 6.08 17.63
N ARG A 60 -8.42 6.42 16.91
CA ARG A 60 -8.61 7.79 16.38
C ARG A 60 -8.88 8.86 17.45
N SER A 61 -8.97 8.50 18.73
CA SER A 61 -8.93 9.45 19.86
C SER A 61 -7.51 9.67 20.41
N LEU A 62 -6.50 9.14 19.72
CA LEU A 62 -5.09 9.03 20.13
C LEU A 62 -4.90 8.12 21.37
N GLY A 63 -5.90 7.29 21.70
CA GLY A 63 -5.84 6.31 22.77
C GLY A 63 -4.89 5.16 22.43
N ILE A 64 -3.83 4.99 23.22
CA ILE A 64 -2.79 3.98 23.00
C ILE A 64 -3.02 2.75 23.87
N ARG A 65 -3.13 1.58 23.23
CA ARG A 65 -3.49 0.29 23.87
C ARG A 65 -2.53 -0.81 23.40
N PRO A 66 -2.01 -1.69 24.30
CA PRO A 66 -1.17 -2.79 23.89
C PRO A 66 -2.01 -3.88 23.21
N ILE A 67 -1.51 -4.47 22.13
CA ILE A 67 -2.14 -5.61 21.43
C ILE A 67 -1.33 -6.91 21.53
N SER A 68 -0.11 -6.85 22.04
CA SER A 68 0.66 -8.03 22.43
C SER A 68 1.03 -7.98 23.91
N SER A 69 1.39 -9.14 24.47
CA SER A 69 2.27 -9.20 25.63
C SER A 69 3.63 -8.56 25.31
N LYS A 70 4.46 -8.34 26.32
CA LYS A 70 5.89 -8.09 26.10
C LYS A 70 6.53 -9.38 25.57
N LEU A 71 7.40 -9.24 24.58
CA LEU A 71 8.09 -10.34 23.89
C LEU A 71 9.59 -10.15 24.05
N GLU A 72 10.32 -11.23 24.30
CA GLU A 72 11.76 -11.23 24.58
C GLU A 72 12.48 -11.97 23.45
N LEU A 73 13.31 -11.25 22.68
CA LEU A 73 13.90 -11.75 21.43
C LEU A 73 15.12 -12.66 21.63
N ASN A 74 15.65 -12.81 22.85
CA ASN A 74 16.58 -13.90 23.16
C ASN A 74 15.88 -15.25 23.32
N ASP A 75 14.58 -15.25 23.68
CA ASP A 75 13.77 -16.46 23.74
C ASP A 75 13.20 -16.85 22.35
N LEU A 76 13.01 -18.16 22.14
CA LEU A 76 12.49 -18.70 20.89
C LEU A 76 10.97 -18.48 20.74
N ASP A 77 10.20 -18.67 21.80
CA ASP A 77 8.76 -18.41 21.79
C ASP A 77 8.48 -16.89 21.65
N GLY A 78 9.25 -16.06 22.36
CA GLY A 78 9.27 -14.60 22.20
C GLY A 78 9.55 -14.15 20.75
N ARG A 79 10.59 -14.70 20.09
CA ARG A 79 10.85 -14.46 18.65
C ARG A 79 9.71 -14.90 17.76
N ILE A 80 9.22 -16.14 17.92
CA ILE A 80 8.13 -16.70 17.10
C ILE A 80 6.86 -15.86 17.25
N ARG A 81 6.48 -15.47 18.47
CA ARG A 81 5.35 -14.57 18.73
C ARG A 81 5.56 -13.17 18.17
N CYS A 82 6.81 -12.67 18.14
CA CYS A 82 7.10 -11.36 17.55
C CYS A 82 6.88 -11.39 16.03
N VAL A 83 7.43 -12.41 15.36
CA VAL A 83 7.20 -12.65 13.93
C VAL A 83 5.71 -12.87 13.66
N PHE A 84 5.01 -13.69 14.46
CA PHE A 84 3.56 -13.94 14.29
C PHE A 84 2.72 -12.67 14.52
N SER A 85 3.10 -11.81 15.47
CA SER A 85 2.43 -10.52 15.71
C SER A 85 2.66 -9.56 14.55
N SER A 86 3.90 -9.41 14.07
CA SER A 86 4.21 -8.63 12.86
C SER A 86 3.45 -9.16 11.64
N ILE A 87 3.44 -10.48 11.40
CA ILE A 87 2.69 -11.10 10.31
C ILE A 87 1.19 -10.82 10.43
N ASN A 88 0.60 -10.87 11.62
CA ASN A 88 -0.82 -10.57 11.80
C ASN A 88 -1.14 -9.08 11.65
N ILE A 89 -0.24 -8.19 12.09
CA ILE A 89 -0.35 -6.73 11.85
C ILE A 89 -0.27 -6.43 10.36
N CYS A 90 0.75 -6.95 9.67
CA CYS A 90 0.90 -6.85 8.22
C CYS A 90 -0.31 -7.44 7.49
N ARG A 91 -0.82 -8.60 7.91
CA ARG A 91 -2.06 -9.20 7.37
C ARG A 91 -3.26 -8.27 7.51
N ILE A 92 -3.48 -7.64 8.67
CA ILE A 92 -4.61 -6.71 8.86
C ILE A 92 -4.46 -5.49 7.94
N LEU A 93 -3.26 -4.91 7.86
CA LEU A 93 -2.93 -3.82 6.93
C LEU A 93 -3.13 -4.22 5.45
N TYR A 94 -2.78 -5.46 5.11
CA TYR A 94 -2.90 -6.06 3.78
C TYR A 94 -4.35 -6.44 3.42
N HIS A 95 -5.19 -6.75 4.42
CA HIS A 95 -6.59 -7.13 4.21
C HIS A 95 -7.53 -5.90 4.17
N TYR A 96 -7.10 -4.76 4.72
CA TYR A 96 -7.81 -3.48 4.66
C TYR A 96 -7.07 -2.35 3.92
N PRO A 97 -6.44 -2.60 2.75
CA PRO A 97 -5.63 -1.60 2.04
C PRO A 97 -6.50 -0.46 1.48
N PHE A 98 -7.79 -0.73 1.28
CA PHE A 98 -8.80 0.25 0.88
C PHE A 98 -9.15 1.26 1.99
N LEU A 99 -8.86 0.93 3.26
CA LEU A 99 -8.99 1.82 4.43
C LEU A 99 -7.71 2.61 4.73
N LEU A 100 -6.54 2.19 4.23
CA LEU A 100 -5.30 2.95 4.41
C LEU A 100 -5.42 4.35 3.80
N ALA A 101 -4.54 5.27 4.23
CA ALA A 101 -4.41 6.58 3.63
C ALA A 101 -3.96 6.43 2.16
N ARG A 102 -4.93 6.37 1.23
CA ARG A 102 -4.66 6.18 -0.20
C ARG A 102 -3.89 7.37 -0.82
N THR A 103 -3.73 8.47 -0.10
CA THR A 103 -2.86 9.57 -0.52
C THR A 103 -1.40 9.17 -0.45
N VAL A 104 -0.73 9.16 -1.60
CA VAL A 104 0.71 9.35 -1.63
C VAL A 104 0.97 10.82 -1.31
N LEU A 105 1.23 11.10 -0.03
CA LEU A 105 2.11 12.22 0.33
C LEU A 105 3.53 11.67 0.14
N PRO A 106 4.32 12.12 -0.86
CA PRO A 106 5.67 11.63 -1.08
C PRO A 106 6.62 12.20 -0.02
N MET A 107 6.48 11.71 1.21
CA MET A 107 7.29 12.06 2.36
C MET A 107 8.76 11.73 2.08
N TYR A 108 9.66 12.58 2.56
CA TYR A 108 11.11 12.48 2.41
C TYR A 108 11.64 12.49 0.96
N ARG A 109 10.78 12.74 -0.05
CA ARG A 109 11.15 12.79 -1.47
C ARG A 109 11.01 14.19 -2.10
N GLU A 110 12.06 14.63 -2.78
CA GLU A 110 12.13 15.93 -3.46
C GLU A 110 11.31 15.94 -4.78
N MET A 111 10.34 16.85 -4.89
CA MET A 111 9.46 17.04 -6.05
C MET A 111 9.78 18.34 -6.80
N PRO A 112 10.09 18.34 -8.11
CA PRO A 112 10.33 19.56 -8.87
C PRO A 112 9.06 20.41 -9.06
N ARG A 113 9.22 21.73 -9.15
CA ARG A 113 8.23 22.74 -9.56
C ARG A 113 8.96 23.84 -10.34
N ASN A 114 8.23 24.72 -11.01
CA ASN A 114 8.76 25.72 -11.96
C ASN A 114 9.85 26.66 -11.38
N ASN A 115 9.91 26.82 -10.06
CA ASN A 115 10.87 27.65 -9.34
C ASN A 115 11.58 26.82 -8.24
N GLY A 116 12.20 25.69 -8.59
CA GLY A 116 12.79 24.74 -7.63
C GLY A 116 11.78 23.81 -6.94
N SER A 117 12.28 22.92 -6.09
CA SER A 117 11.56 21.75 -5.58
C SER A 117 10.82 21.93 -4.24
N ILE A 118 10.04 20.90 -3.85
CA ILE A 118 9.33 20.75 -2.56
C ILE A 118 9.55 19.32 -2.04
N THR A 119 9.87 19.15 -0.76
CA THR A 119 9.90 17.86 -0.04
C THR A 119 8.93 17.90 1.14
N LEU A 120 8.22 16.81 1.43
CA LEU A 120 7.31 16.71 2.59
C LEU A 120 7.98 15.92 3.72
N TYR A 121 7.74 16.26 4.98
CA TYR A 121 8.24 15.59 6.19
C TYR A 121 7.09 15.46 7.21
N GLU A 122 7.26 14.63 8.25
CA GLU A 122 6.19 14.34 9.24
C GLU A 122 5.56 15.59 9.89
N ASP A 123 6.35 16.65 10.13
CA ASP A 123 5.91 17.90 10.75
C ASP A 123 6.15 19.17 9.90
N TYR A 124 6.80 19.08 8.72
CA TYR A 124 7.12 20.25 7.88
C TYR A 124 7.19 19.97 6.38
N VAL A 125 7.23 21.04 5.58
CA VAL A 125 7.39 21.05 4.12
C VAL A 125 8.63 21.89 3.78
N LEU A 126 9.59 21.30 3.06
CA LEU A 126 10.82 21.97 2.65
C LEU A 126 10.73 22.42 1.19
N LYS A 127 10.55 23.72 0.94
CA LYS A 127 10.61 24.35 -0.38
C LYS A 127 12.04 24.82 -0.67
N LYS A 128 12.66 24.29 -1.72
CA LYS A 128 13.98 24.69 -2.20
C LYS A 128 13.85 25.55 -3.47
N LEU A 129 14.73 26.52 -3.66
CA LEU A 129 14.70 27.43 -4.82
C LEU A 129 15.93 27.22 -5.71
N GLU A 130 15.71 27.25 -7.03
CA GLU A 130 16.79 27.15 -8.04
C GLU A 130 17.69 28.38 -8.05
N TYR A 131 17.12 29.56 -7.81
CA TYR A 131 17.81 30.85 -7.74
C TYR A 131 17.72 31.38 -6.31
N ASP A 132 18.73 32.16 -5.86
CA ASP A 132 18.56 32.95 -4.64
C ASP A 132 17.50 34.03 -4.94
N PRO A 133 16.48 34.24 -4.09
CA PRO A 133 15.75 35.49 -4.12
C PRO A 133 16.74 36.62 -3.77
N ASN A 134 17.29 37.25 -4.80
CA ASN A 134 18.19 38.41 -4.68
C ASN A 134 17.55 39.58 -3.90
N ASP A 135 16.22 39.53 -3.75
CA ASP A 135 15.41 40.47 -3.03
C ASP A 135 15.08 39.95 -1.61
N PHE A 136 15.61 40.65 -0.60
CA PHE A 136 15.33 40.38 0.81
C PHE A 136 13.86 40.68 1.16
N ASP A 137 13.23 41.64 0.47
CA ASP A 137 11.85 42.04 0.73
C ASP A 137 10.88 40.95 0.28
N ALA A 138 11.23 40.14 -0.72
CA ALA A 138 10.47 38.94 -1.09
C ALA A 138 10.50 37.85 0.00
N VAL A 139 11.63 37.70 0.71
CA VAL A 139 11.73 36.80 1.87
C VAL A 139 10.91 37.34 3.03
N ILE A 140 11.05 38.63 3.34
CA ILE A 140 10.27 39.31 4.40
C ILE A 140 8.77 39.24 4.11
N ALA A 141 8.33 39.45 2.86
CA ALA A 141 6.93 39.36 2.47
C ALA A 141 6.32 37.97 2.76
N ILE A 142 7.08 36.88 2.63
CA ILE A 142 6.63 35.53 3.00
C ILE A 142 6.45 35.41 4.52
N TYR A 143 7.41 35.89 5.31
CA TYR A 143 7.27 35.93 6.77
C TYR A 143 6.08 36.80 7.22
N ASP A 144 5.88 37.94 6.59
CA ASP A 144 4.81 38.88 6.93
C ASP A 144 3.43 38.35 6.49
N ALA A 145 3.34 37.64 5.36
CA ALA A 145 2.12 36.95 4.92
C ALA A 145 1.73 35.83 5.90
N ILE A 146 2.69 35.02 6.35
CA ILE A 146 2.44 33.96 7.36
C ILE A 146 2.05 34.59 8.70
N ARG A 147 2.76 35.63 9.15
CA ARG A 147 2.43 36.37 10.39
C ARG A 147 1.05 37.04 10.36
N LYS A 148 0.55 37.40 9.18
CA LYS A 148 -0.79 37.96 8.96
C LYS A 148 -1.85 36.90 8.62
N ASN A 149 -1.52 35.61 8.74
CA ASN A 149 -2.38 34.46 8.40
C ASN A 149 -2.91 34.47 6.96
N GLN A 150 -2.17 35.08 6.01
CA GLN A 150 -2.52 35.12 4.58
C GLN A 150 -2.17 33.81 3.85
N ILE A 151 -1.39 32.93 4.49
CA ILE A 151 -1.14 31.56 4.04
C ILE A 151 -1.83 30.62 5.03
N GLU A 152 -3.12 30.36 4.82
CA GLU A 152 -3.98 29.53 5.69
C GLU A 152 -3.40 28.13 6.01
N SER A 153 -2.48 27.64 5.16
CA SER A 153 -1.89 26.32 5.22
C SER A 153 -0.52 26.25 5.89
N ALA A 154 0.06 27.33 6.44
CA ALA A 154 1.36 27.30 7.12
C ALA A 154 1.45 28.23 8.36
N ILE A 155 2.05 27.76 9.46
CA ILE A 155 2.16 28.52 10.73
C ILE A 155 3.59 29.01 11.06
N ILE A 156 4.62 28.29 10.64
CA ILE A 156 6.02 28.57 10.96
C ILE A 156 6.84 28.47 9.67
N CYS A 157 7.80 29.39 9.54
CA CYS A 157 8.72 29.51 8.42
C CYS A 157 10.15 29.63 8.95
N GLU A 158 11.07 28.80 8.47
CA GLU A 158 12.52 28.97 8.65
C GLU A 158 13.16 29.09 7.26
N TYR A 159 14.10 30.03 7.05
CA TYR A 159 14.77 30.22 5.77
C TYR A 159 16.29 30.10 5.91
N ASP A 160 16.86 29.11 5.23
CA ASP A 160 18.31 28.93 5.07
C ASP A 160 18.73 29.46 3.70
N ARG A 161 19.37 30.65 3.71
CA ARG A 161 19.90 31.29 2.50
C ARG A 161 21.04 30.50 1.85
N SER A 162 21.88 29.82 2.63
CA SER A 162 23.02 29.05 2.09
C SER A 162 22.56 27.85 1.25
N LYS A 163 21.46 27.20 1.68
CA LYS A 163 20.83 26.08 0.98
C LYS A 163 19.70 26.51 0.02
N ARG A 164 19.30 27.79 0.06
CA ARG A 164 18.13 28.35 -0.64
C ARG A 164 16.84 27.58 -0.34
N THR A 165 16.60 27.29 0.95
CA THR A 165 15.45 26.50 1.40
C THR A 165 14.59 27.22 2.44
N PHE A 166 13.27 27.25 2.20
CA PHE A 166 12.25 27.52 3.19
C PHE A 166 11.73 26.21 3.80
N LYS A 167 11.55 26.16 5.12
CA LYS A 167 10.91 25.07 5.86
C LYS A 167 9.62 25.62 6.47
N LEU A 168 8.48 25.07 6.04
CA LEU A 168 7.13 25.55 6.30
C LEU A 168 6.33 24.48 7.07
N GLN A 169 5.87 24.76 8.28
CA GLN A 169 5.07 23.77 9.05
C GLN A 169 3.58 23.86 8.69
N PRO A 170 2.95 22.77 8.17
CA PRO A 170 1.65 22.83 7.51
C PRO A 170 0.44 22.70 8.46
N VAL A 171 -0.68 23.31 8.08
CA VAL A 171 -1.95 23.24 8.81
C VAL A 171 -2.81 22.05 8.32
N GLY A 172 -2.49 20.84 8.77
CA GLY A 172 -3.39 19.67 8.78
C GLY A 172 -3.39 18.72 7.56
N PHE A 173 -3.10 17.42 7.77
CA PHE A 173 -3.23 16.34 6.78
C PHE A 173 -4.72 15.93 6.53
N LYS A 174 -5.27 15.96 5.28
CA LYS A 174 -6.52 15.24 4.78
C LYS A 174 -6.65 15.07 3.21
N ARG A 175 -6.83 13.83 2.63
CA ARG A 175 -7.33 13.37 1.24
C ARG A 175 -6.31 12.99 0.08
N ILE A 176 -6.60 12.27 -1.07
CA ILE A 176 -6.61 10.76 -1.39
C ILE A 176 -5.88 10.26 -2.74
N PRO A 177 -6.38 9.39 -3.70
CA PRO A 177 -6.02 7.93 -3.99
C PRO A 177 -5.28 7.43 -5.33
N ALA A 178 -4.87 6.12 -5.48
CA ALA A 178 -4.18 5.45 -6.67
C ALA A 178 -4.38 3.87 -6.97
N VAL A 179 -3.50 3.13 -7.76
CA VAL A 179 -3.75 1.85 -8.60
C VAL A 179 -2.60 0.74 -8.70
N ILE A 180 -2.81 -0.55 -9.19
CA ILE A 180 -1.80 -1.69 -9.40
C ILE A 180 -2.14 -2.88 -10.44
N ARG A 181 -1.32 -3.99 -10.59
CA ARG A 181 -1.39 -5.28 -11.43
C ARG A 181 -0.90 -6.56 -10.64
N SER A 182 -0.97 -7.83 -11.13
CA SER A 182 -0.55 -9.12 -10.46
C SER A 182 0.06 -10.21 -11.39
N TRP A 183 0.56 -11.36 -10.86
CA TRP A 183 1.00 -12.58 -11.61
C TRP A 183 0.59 -13.97 -11.04
N ASP A 184 0.01 -14.09 -9.83
CA ASP A 184 -0.35 -15.39 -9.19
C ASP A 184 -1.87 -15.50 -8.94
N ILE A 185 -2.59 -15.96 -9.97
CA ILE A 185 -4.06 -15.95 -10.08
C ILE A 185 -4.59 -17.37 -9.85
N ARG A 186 -4.74 -17.73 -8.57
CA ARG A 186 -5.17 -19.06 -8.09
C ARG A 186 -6.15 -18.96 -6.91
N TRP A 187 -6.88 -20.04 -6.60
CA TRP A 187 -7.99 -20.00 -5.63
C TRP A 187 -7.55 -19.64 -4.21
N ALA A 188 -6.32 -20.01 -3.81
CA ALA A 188 -5.72 -19.57 -2.56
C ALA A 188 -5.56 -18.04 -2.46
N ASN A 189 -5.47 -17.38 -3.62
CA ASN A 189 -5.26 -15.95 -3.78
C ASN A 189 -6.55 -15.22 -4.20
N ILE A 190 -7.73 -15.87 -4.11
CA ILE A 190 -9.02 -15.20 -4.30
C ILE A 190 -9.80 -15.23 -3.01
N SER A 191 -9.99 -14.05 -2.41
CA SER A 191 -10.80 -13.88 -1.20
C SER A 191 -12.22 -13.47 -1.54
N CYS A 192 -13.20 -14.21 -1.01
CA CYS A 192 -14.60 -13.77 -0.96
C CYS A 192 -14.78 -12.91 0.29
N LEU A 193 -15.17 -11.64 0.13
CA LEU A 193 -15.28 -10.68 1.23
C LEU A 193 -16.69 -10.66 1.86
N ARG A 194 -17.71 -10.78 1.02
CA ARG A 194 -19.15 -10.96 1.31
C ARG A 194 -19.80 -11.66 0.13
N GLU A 195 -21.05 -12.08 0.28
CA GLU A 195 -21.86 -12.76 -0.74
C GLU A 195 -21.60 -12.21 -2.16
N ASN A 196 -21.10 -13.10 -3.03
CA ASN A 196 -20.73 -12.86 -4.43
C ASN A 196 -19.69 -11.76 -4.72
N SER A 197 -18.98 -11.24 -3.71
CA SER A 197 -17.93 -10.22 -3.86
C SER A 197 -16.53 -10.82 -3.69
N TYR A 198 -15.89 -11.14 -4.82
CA TYR A 198 -14.57 -11.77 -4.89
C TYR A 198 -13.47 -10.78 -5.28
N PHE A 199 -12.31 -10.88 -4.64
CA PHE A 199 -11.13 -10.06 -4.92
C PHE A 199 -9.90 -10.95 -5.08
N LEU A 200 -9.08 -10.66 -6.08
CA LEU A 200 -7.70 -11.15 -6.14
C LEU A 200 -6.90 -10.50 -5.00
N ILE A 201 -6.16 -11.31 -4.26
CA ILE A 201 -5.18 -10.93 -3.25
C ILE A 201 -3.81 -11.49 -3.67
N ASP A 202 -2.81 -11.37 -2.79
CA ASP A 202 -1.42 -11.80 -3.06
C ASP A 202 -0.82 -11.18 -4.33
N TYR A 203 -0.71 -9.87 -4.29
CA TYR A 203 0.10 -9.05 -5.19
C TYR A 203 1.59 -9.01 -4.77
N GLU A 204 2.09 -9.93 -3.93
CA GLU A 204 3.53 -9.96 -3.59
C GLU A 204 4.34 -10.60 -4.73
N SER A 205 3.74 -11.56 -5.42
CA SER A 205 4.23 -12.07 -6.71
C SER A 205 3.96 -11.14 -7.90
N ALA A 206 3.59 -9.86 -7.70
CA ALA A 206 3.21 -8.96 -8.80
C ALA A 206 4.40 -8.20 -9.41
N GLY A 207 4.53 -8.23 -10.74
CA GLY A 207 5.41 -7.34 -11.50
C GLY A 207 4.68 -6.64 -12.66
N ARG A 208 5.45 -6.17 -13.66
CA ARG A 208 4.92 -5.43 -14.82
C ARG A 208 4.81 -6.34 -16.04
N ASP A 209 3.99 -5.94 -17.00
CA ASP A 209 3.88 -6.66 -18.29
C ASP A 209 5.21 -6.56 -19.04
N GLY A 210 5.83 -7.71 -19.33
CA GLY A 210 7.12 -7.80 -20.00
C GLY A 210 8.36 -7.87 -19.10
N ASP A 211 8.22 -7.85 -17.77
CA ASP A 211 9.35 -8.18 -16.87
C ASP A 211 9.63 -9.70 -16.90
N SER A 212 10.85 -10.12 -16.55
CA SER A 212 11.19 -11.52 -16.33
C SER A 212 10.65 -12.01 -14.98
N THR A 213 10.08 -13.22 -14.98
CA THR A 213 9.59 -13.90 -13.78
C THR A 213 10.78 -14.36 -12.92
N PRO A 214 10.79 -14.10 -11.60
CA PRO A 214 11.77 -14.65 -10.67
C PRO A 214 11.87 -16.18 -10.76
N GLU A 215 13.09 -16.72 -10.70
CA GLU A 215 13.36 -18.18 -10.79
C GLU A 215 12.57 -18.97 -9.73
N GLU A 216 12.43 -18.40 -8.53
CA GLU A 216 11.69 -18.91 -7.37
C GLU A 216 10.19 -19.17 -7.65
N LEU A 217 9.60 -18.54 -8.68
CA LEU A 217 8.20 -18.71 -9.07
C LEU A 217 8.02 -19.70 -10.25
N LEU A 218 9.10 -20.11 -10.92
CA LEU A 218 9.02 -20.99 -12.10
C LEU A 218 8.59 -22.42 -11.77
N GLU A 219 8.82 -22.87 -10.53
CA GLU A 219 8.35 -24.17 -10.03
C GLU A 219 6.84 -24.16 -9.67
N SER A 220 6.17 -23.01 -9.74
CA SER A 220 4.74 -22.89 -9.42
C SER A 220 3.88 -23.63 -10.45
N SER A 221 3.18 -24.68 -10.02
CA SER A 221 2.23 -25.44 -10.83
C SER A 221 0.97 -24.67 -11.26
N ALA A 222 0.80 -23.43 -10.77
CA ALA A 222 -0.21 -22.50 -11.26
C ALA A 222 0.28 -21.67 -12.46
N LEU A 223 1.60 -21.51 -12.61
CA LEU A 223 2.23 -20.71 -13.67
C LEU A 223 1.90 -21.27 -15.06
N ASP A 224 1.94 -20.39 -16.06
CA ASP A 224 1.80 -20.79 -17.45
C ASP A 224 3.09 -21.49 -17.94
N PRO A 225 3.02 -22.74 -18.45
CA PRO A 225 4.19 -23.47 -18.95
C PRO A 225 4.98 -22.73 -20.04
N SER A 226 4.33 -21.83 -20.80
CA SER A 226 5.03 -21.01 -21.80
C SER A 226 6.08 -20.09 -21.18
N VAL A 227 5.83 -19.55 -19.98
CA VAL A 227 6.78 -18.72 -19.22
C VAL A 227 7.97 -19.56 -18.74
N VAL A 228 7.74 -20.78 -18.26
CA VAL A 228 8.83 -21.71 -17.87
C VAL A 228 9.67 -22.11 -19.08
N SER A 229 9.07 -22.21 -20.27
CA SER A 229 9.78 -22.56 -21.52
C SER A 229 10.49 -21.39 -22.23
N ASP A 230 10.16 -20.13 -21.91
CA ASP A 230 10.88 -18.96 -22.43
C ASP A 230 12.25 -18.86 -21.74
N ALA A 231 13.34 -18.82 -22.51
CA ALA A 231 14.71 -18.70 -21.99
C ALA A 231 15.01 -17.36 -21.24
N LYS A 232 14.04 -16.45 -21.16
CA LYS A 232 14.05 -15.23 -20.33
C LYS A 232 12.89 -15.15 -19.33
N HIS A 233 12.05 -16.18 -19.29
CA HIS A 233 10.88 -16.30 -18.41
C HIS A 233 9.96 -15.06 -18.39
N VAL A 234 9.73 -14.42 -19.53
CA VAL A 234 9.01 -13.14 -19.60
C VAL A 234 7.53 -13.33 -19.27
N TYR A 235 7.04 -12.66 -18.23
CA TYR A 235 5.63 -12.68 -17.86
C TYR A 235 4.83 -11.61 -18.62
N ARG A 236 3.62 -11.96 -19.07
CA ARG A 236 2.68 -11.06 -19.73
C ARG A 236 1.26 -11.26 -19.23
N SER A 237 0.44 -10.24 -19.45
CA SER A 237 -1.00 -10.25 -19.16
C SER A 237 -1.79 -11.35 -19.89
N CYS A 238 -1.26 -11.99 -20.93
CA CYS A 238 -1.88 -13.20 -21.51
C CYS A 238 -1.58 -14.48 -20.71
N ASN A 239 -0.58 -14.48 -19.82
CA ASN A 239 -0.31 -15.56 -18.88
C ASN A 239 -1.26 -15.48 -17.65
N ASP A 240 -1.58 -14.27 -17.17
CA ASP A 240 -2.65 -14.05 -16.17
C ASP A 240 -3.96 -14.71 -16.59
N MET A 241 -4.32 -14.57 -17.88
CA MET A 241 -5.55 -15.14 -18.43
C MET A 241 -5.49 -16.68 -18.55
N TYR A 242 -4.31 -17.26 -18.75
CA TYR A 242 -4.12 -18.72 -18.69
C TYR A 242 -4.34 -19.24 -17.26
N GLN A 243 -3.86 -18.51 -16.25
CA GLN A 243 -4.10 -18.83 -14.84
C GLN A 243 -5.59 -18.65 -14.45
N PHE A 244 -6.25 -17.60 -14.95
CA PHE A 244 -7.70 -17.45 -14.82
C PHE A 244 -8.47 -18.60 -15.51
N GLY A 245 -7.99 -19.10 -16.64
CA GLY A 245 -8.47 -20.34 -17.25
C GLY A 245 -8.27 -21.59 -16.39
N ASN A 246 -7.20 -21.65 -15.60
CA ASN A 246 -6.98 -22.74 -14.62
C ASN A 246 -7.95 -22.66 -13.42
N LEU A 247 -8.27 -21.47 -12.93
CA LEU A 247 -9.26 -21.25 -11.85
C LEU A 247 -10.63 -21.84 -12.19
N ILE A 248 -11.18 -21.48 -13.35
CA ILE A 248 -12.53 -21.88 -13.76
C ILE A 248 -12.59 -23.26 -14.42
N ARG A 249 -11.45 -23.96 -14.52
CA ARG A 249 -11.32 -25.29 -15.16
C ARG A 249 -12.20 -26.36 -14.50
N SER A 250 -12.36 -26.30 -13.18
CA SER A 250 -13.16 -27.25 -12.41
C SER A 250 -14.67 -26.99 -12.44
N THR A 251 -15.12 -25.85 -12.98
CA THR A 251 -16.54 -25.53 -13.10
C THR A 251 -17.18 -26.42 -14.18
N SER A 252 -18.18 -27.22 -13.81
CA SER A 252 -18.83 -28.19 -14.71
C SER A 252 -19.78 -27.58 -15.76
N ASP A 253 -19.96 -26.25 -15.75
CA ASP A 253 -20.86 -25.54 -16.67
C ASP A 253 -20.37 -25.64 -18.14
N PRO A 254 -21.20 -26.17 -19.06
CA PRO A 254 -20.89 -26.26 -20.48
C PRO A 254 -20.84 -24.91 -21.21
N SER A 255 -21.59 -23.89 -20.75
CA SER A 255 -21.62 -22.56 -21.39
C SER A 255 -20.27 -21.84 -21.31
N LEU A 256 -19.47 -22.17 -20.30
CA LEU A 256 -18.11 -21.66 -20.11
C LEU A 256 -17.06 -22.35 -20.99
N SER A 257 -17.42 -23.32 -21.84
CA SER A 257 -16.44 -24.10 -22.62
C SER A 257 -15.59 -23.23 -23.55
N GLN A 258 -16.23 -22.39 -24.37
CA GLN A 258 -15.54 -21.44 -25.25
C GLN A 258 -14.64 -20.47 -24.48
N LEU A 259 -15.07 -20.02 -23.29
CA LEU A 259 -14.27 -19.15 -22.44
C LEU A 259 -13.03 -19.89 -21.90
N LYS A 260 -13.18 -21.13 -21.42
CA LYS A 260 -12.07 -21.96 -20.95
C LYS A 260 -11.04 -22.21 -22.04
N GLU A 261 -11.47 -22.47 -23.28
CA GLU A 261 -10.61 -22.65 -24.44
C GLU A 261 -9.91 -21.34 -24.84
N GLY A 262 -10.66 -20.24 -24.96
CA GLY A 262 -10.11 -18.91 -25.29
C GLY A 262 -9.12 -18.36 -24.26
N LEU A 263 -9.30 -18.66 -22.98
CA LEU A 263 -8.35 -18.32 -21.91
C LEU A 263 -7.08 -19.18 -21.94
N LYS A 264 -7.19 -20.44 -22.38
CA LYS A 264 -6.11 -21.43 -22.32
C LYS A 264 -5.47 -21.78 -23.68
N ASN A 265 -5.77 -21.03 -24.74
CA ASN A 265 -5.18 -21.20 -26.07
C ASN A 265 -3.64 -21.31 -25.97
N THR A 266 -3.04 -22.27 -26.68
CA THR A 266 -1.59 -22.48 -26.71
C THR A 266 -0.86 -21.35 -27.42
N ASN A 267 -1.50 -20.67 -28.38
CA ASN A 267 -1.01 -19.38 -28.88
C ASN A 267 -1.35 -18.26 -27.89
N ALA A 268 -0.34 -17.81 -27.14
CA ALA A 268 -0.47 -16.75 -26.15
C ALA A 268 -0.93 -15.39 -26.73
N GLY A 269 -0.75 -15.16 -28.04
CA GLY A 269 -1.24 -13.95 -28.72
C GLY A 269 -2.72 -13.98 -29.12
N GLU A 270 -3.35 -15.16 -29.08
CA GLU A 270 -4.78 -15.36 -29.40
C GLU A 270 -5.65 -15.57 -28.16
N ARG A 271 -5.06 -15.55 -26.96
CA ARG A 271 -5.81 -15.71 -25.71
C ARG A 271 -6.71 -14.52 -25.43
N TYR A 272 -7.88 -14.79 -24.86
CA TYR A 272 -8.81 -13.75 -24.46
C TYR A 272 -8.21 -12.85 -23.38
N THR A 273 -8.23 -11.53 -23.61
CA THR A 273 -7.86 -10.54 -22.61
C THR A 273 -8.86 -10.50 -21.46
N ALA A 274 -8.50 -9.85 -20.35
CA ALA A 274 -9.42 -9.62 -19.23
C ALA A 274 -10.73 -8.90 -19.65
N GLU A 275 -10.64 -7.99 -20.62
CA GLU A 275 -11.78 -7.26 -21.17
C GLU A 275 -12.68 -8.17 -22.04
N GLN A 276 -12.10 -9.01 -22.89
CA GLN A 276 -12.83 -9.98 -23.70
C GLN A 276 -13.50 -11.06 -22.83
N ALA A 277 -12.78 -11.56 -21.81
CA ALA A 277 -13.32 -12.52 -20.85
C ALA A 277 -14.46 -11.93 -20.00
N LEU A 278 -14.32 -10.67 -19.55
CA LEU A 278 -15.38 -9.95 -18.84
C LEU A 278 -16.60 -9.72 -19.74
N GLY A 279 -16.40 -9.31 -21.00
CA GLY A 279 -17.48 -9.15 -21.98
C GLY A 279 -18.24 -10.46 -22.23
N PHE A 280 -17.53 -11.59 -22.33
CA PHE A 280 -18.15 -12.92 -22.44
C PHE A 280 -19.00 -13.25 -21.20
N LEU A 281 -18.47 -13.03 -19.98
CA LEU A 281 -19.18 -13.32 -18.74
C LEU A 281 -20.41 -12.42 -18.53
N ILE A 282 -20.33 -11.13 -18.87
CA ILE A 282 -21.47 -10.20 -18.85
C ILE A 282 -22.56 -10.66 -19.83
N ASN A 283 -22.18 -11.03 -21.06
CA ASN A 283 -23.14 -11.53 -22.05
C ASN A 283 -23.82 -12.83 -21.61
N LEU A 284 -23.07 -13.75 -20.97
CA LEU A 284 -23.61 -14.97 -20.40
C LEU A 284 -24.62 -14.67 -19.27
N GLN A 285 -24.26 -13.80 -18.32
CA GLN A 285 -25.14 -13.39 -17.23
C GLN A 285 -26.43 -12.73 -17.73
N ASN A 286 -26.33 -11.90 -18.77
CA ASN A 286 -27.47 -11.27 -19.43
C ASN A 286 -28.38 -12.30 -20.12
N ALA A 287 -27.81 -13.32 -20.78
CA ALA A 287 -28.60 -14.39 -21.41
C ALA A 287 -29.33 -15.26 -20.39
N MET A 288 -28.71 -15.58 -19.26
CA MET A 288 -29.34 -16.34 -18.17
C MET A 288 -30.49 -15.55 -17.54
N THR A 289 -30.25 -14.28 -17.16
CA THR A 289 -31.30 -13.43 -16.56
C THR A 289 -32.47 -13.13 -17.50
N GLN A 290 -32.24 -13.07 -18.83
CA GLN A 290 -33.34 -13.01 -19.81
C GLN A 290 -34.10 -14.34 -19.91
N SER A 291 -33.43 -15.49 -19.81
CA SER A 291 -34.07 -16.82 -19.84
C SER A 291 -35.02 -17.00 -18.66
N ASP A 292 -34.59 -16.61 -17.45
CA ASP A 292 -35.41 -16.67 -16.24
C ASP A 292 -36.67 -15.79 -16.36
N SER A 293 -36.56 -14.61 -17.00
CA SER A 293 -37.68 -13.67 -17.22
C SER A 293 -38.73 -14.11 -18.25
N ILE A 294 -38.50 -15.23 -18.94
CA ILE A 294 -39.43 -15.84 -19.90
C ILE A 294 -40.13 -17.08 -19.28
N ALA A 295 -39.66 -17.54 -18.12
CA ALA A 295 -40.19 -18.70 -17.39
C ALA A 295 -41.21 -18.35 -16.29
N THR A 296 -41.63 -17.07 -16.20
CA THR A 296 -42.57 -16.53 -15.19
C THR A 296 -43.74 -15.79 -15.84
#